data_AF-A0A2N6EIE0-F1
#
_entry.id   AF-A0A2N6EIE0-F1
#
_cell.length_a   1.000
_cell.length_b   1.000
_cell.length_c   1.000
_cell.angle_alpha   90.00
_cell.angle_beta   90.00
_cell.angle_gamma   90.00
#
_symmetry.space_group_name_H-M   'P 1'
#
loop_
_entity.id
_entity.type
_entity.pdbx_description
1 polymer ?
#
loop_
_entity_poly.entity_id
_entity_poly.type
_entity_poly.pdbx_seq_one_letter_code
_entity_poly.pdbx_strand_id
1 'polypeptide(L)'
;MDNPHDGSIDYSETYTYDLAGNLLTLEGDDGYDGSVDYRETYAYDAAGNLLVRTGDIGNDGTLEFIDTYVYDAENNLLSYTEDDDADGIVNYRESYIYDRYGKLLDYREDDGDDGSVDVRTEYNYDCW
;
A
#
# COMPACT_ATOMS: atom_id res chain seq x y z
N MET A 1 28.02 12.93 -6.85
CA MET A 1 29.31 12.22 -7.01
C MET A 1 29.54 11.53 -5.68
N ASP A 2 29.27 10.22 -5.62
CA ASP A 2 29.51 9.42 -4.43
C ASP A 2 31.00 9.22 -4.19
N ASN A 3 31.40 9.36 -2.94
CA ASN A 3 32.75 9.04 -2.49
C ASN A 3 32.64 7.77 -1.64
N PRO A 4 33.03 6.58 -2.15
CA PRO A 4 32.64 5.30 -1.56
C PRO A 4 33.43 4.88 -0.30
N HIS A 5 34.02 5.83 0.46
CA HIS A 5 34.99 5.51 1.53
C HIS A 5 35.12 6.55 2.69
N ASP A 6 34.03 7.02 3.32
CA ASP A 6 34.16 7.73 4.61
C ASP A 6 33.50 7.02 5.81
N GLY A 7 32.64 6.02 5.57
CA GLY A 7 31.91 5.35 6.66
C GLY A 7 30.82 6.22 7.27
N SER A 8 30.42 7.30 6.59
CA SER A 8 29.20 8.05 6.86
C SER A 8 28.01 7.16 6.51
N ILE A 9 27.07 7.06 7.44
CA ILE A 9 25.74 6.58 7.12
C ILE A 9 25.03 7.79 6.51
N ASP A 10 24.51 7.67 5.30
CA ASP A 10 23.80 8.75 4.62
C ASP A 10 22.27 8.54 4.63
N TYR A 11 21.82 7.50 5.31
CA TYR A 11 20.42 7.08 5.36
C TYR A 11 20.17 6.13 6.52
N SER A 12 19.04 6.28 7.21
CA SER A 12 18.56 5.24 8.11
C SER A 12 17.06 5.06 8.08
N GLU A 13 16.61 3.85 8.39
CA GLU A 13 15.19 3.54 8.57
C GLU A 13 14.94 2.90 9.93
N THR A 14 13.84 3.28 10.55
CA THR A 14 13.32 2.66 11.77
C THR A 14 11.96 2.04 11.50
N TYR A 15 11.80 0.79 11.95
CA TYR A 15 10.59 0.00 11.75
C TYR A 15 9.99 -0.38 13.10
N THR A 16 8.69 -0.20 13.26
CA THR A 16 7.97 -0.69 14.44
C THR A 16 6.98 -1.77 14.04
N TYR A 17 6.73 -2.73 14.93
CA TYR A 17 5.87 -3.87 14.64
C TYR A 17 4.88 -4.09 15.78
N ASP A 18 3.71 -4.64 15.45
CA ASP A 18 2.78 -5.15 16.45
C ASP A 18 3.27 -6.50 17.05
N LEU A 19 2.48 -7.07 17.97
CA LEU A 19 2.81 -8.35 18.60
C LEU A 19 2.69 -9.56 17.66
N ALA A 20 1.98 -9.43 16.55
CA ALA A 20 1.85 -10.46 15.53
C ALA A 20 2.98 -10.38 14.48
N GLY A 21 3.77 -9.30 14.49
CA GLY A 21 4.86 -9.05 13.54
C GLY A 21 4.45 -8.24 12.32
N ASN A 22 3.27 -7.63 12.31
CA ASN A 22 2.86 -6.71 11.25
C ASN A 22 3.55 -5.36 11.45
N LEU A 23 4.06 -4.77 10.37
CA LEU A 23 4.72 -3.47 10.37
C LEU A 23 3.71 -2.38 10.74
N LEU A 24 3.93 -1.56 11.76
CA LEU A 24 3.03 -0.47 12.12
C LEU A 24 3.48 0.88 11.57
N THR A 25 4.78 1.14 11.63
CA THR A 25 5.38 2.37 11.13
C THR A 25 6.73 2.09 10.48
N LEU A 26 7.02 2.84 9.44
CA LEU A 26 8.33 2.99 8.83
C LEU A 26 8.68 4.47 8.87
N GLU A 27 9.86 4.81 9.36
CA GLU A 27 10.39 6.18 9.38
C GLU A 27 11.77 6.20 8.74
N GLY A 28 12.03 7.14 7.84
CA GLY A 28 13.35 7.32 7.23
C GLY A 28 13.97 8.67 7.54
N ASP A 29 15.30 8.69 7.62
CA ASP A 29 16.17 9.86 7.83
C ASP A 29 17.19 9.88 6.70
N ASP A 30 16.88 10.70 5.68
CA ASP A 30 17.68 10.94 4.50
C ASP A 30 18.79 11.95 4.84
N GLY A 31 20.04 11.48 4.85
CA GLY A 31 21.20 12.28 5.27
C GLY A 31 21.66 11.99 6.70
N TYR A 32 20.96 11.11 7.42
CA TYR A 32 21.33 10.61 8.75
C TYR A 32 21.62 11.72 9.76
N ASP A 33 20.79 12.76 9.75
CA ASP A 33 20.95 13.95 10.59
C ASP A 33 20.21 13.86 11.94
N GLY A 34 19.46 12.77 12.13
CA GLY A 34 18.63 12.48 13.30
C GLY A 34 17.19 12.97 13.18
N SER A 35 16.82 13.57 12.05
CA SER A 35 15.46 14.01 11.74
C SER A 35 14.79 12.97 10.84
N VAL A 36 13.53 12.66 11.14
CA VAL A 36 12.72 11.83 10.23
C VAL A 36 12.26 12.71 9.08
N ASP A 37 12.58 12.32 7.85
CA ASP A 37 12.19 12.99 6.61
C ASP A 37 10.90 12.42 6.04
N TYR A 38 10.59 11.16 6.30
CA TYR A 38 9.30 10.59 5.89
C TYR A 38 8.82 9.52 6.86
N ARG A 39 7.50 9.37 6.93
CA ARG A 39 6.84 8.34 7.74
C ARG A 39 5.74 7.65 6.94
N GLU A 40 5.77 6.32 6.92
CA GLU A 40 4.62 5.51 6.52
C GLU A 40 3.95 4.87 7.73
N THR A 41 2.62 4.74 7.69
CA THR A 41 1.85 4.02 8.70
C THR A 41 0.96 2.96 8.07
N TYR A 42 0.73 1.87 8.81
CA TYR A 42 0.01 0.71 8.31
C TYR A 42 -1.00 0.23 9.36
N ALA A 43 -2.23 -0.03 8.93
CA ALA A 43 -3.30 -0.55 9.78
C ALA A 43 -3.80 -1.88 9.23
N TYR A 44 -4.12 -2.83 10.12
CA TYR A 44 -4.49 -4.19 9.74
C TYR A 44 -5.82 -4.60 10.38
N ASP A 45 -6.49 -5.56 9.76
CA ASP A 45 -7.60 -6.27 10.39
C ASP A 45 -7.09 -7.33 11.40
N ALA A 46 -8.03 -8.03 12.05
CA ALA A 46 -7.71 -9.06 13.03
C ALA A 46 -7.08 -10.33 12.44
N ALA A 47 -7.18 -10.54 11.12
CA ALA A 47 -6.55 -11.64 10.41
C ALA A 47 -5.12 -11.28 9.92
N GLY A 48 -4.72 -10.01 10.04
CA GLY A 48 -3.43 -9.50 9.59
C GLY A 48 -3.43 -9.01 8.14
N ASN A 49 -4.60 -8.80 7.53
CA ASN A 49 -4.67 -8.17 6.22
C ASN A 49 -4.49 -6.65 6.36
N LEU A 50 -3.66 -6.05 5.53
CA LEU A 50 -3.43 -4.60 5.51
C LEU A 50 -4.71 -3.90 5.06
N LEU A 51 -5.27 -3.00 5.85
CA LEU A 51 -6.48 -2.23 5.51
C LEU A 51 -6.15 -0.85 4.94
N VAL A 52 -5.13 -0.20 5.49
CA VAL A 52 -4.75 1.17 5.12
C VAL A 52 -3.23 1.30 5.20
N ARG A 53 -2.64 1.95 4.20
CA ARG A 53 -1.27 2.47 4.24
C ARG A 53 -1.33 3.97 3.95
N THR A 54 -0.57 4.77 4.69
CA THR A 54 -0.46 6.21 4.46
C THR A 54 1.00 6.64 4.46
N GLY A 55 1.34 7.71 3.74
CA GLY A 55 2.68 8.33 3.82
C GLY A 55 2.63 9.82 4.06
N ASP A 56 3.52 10.29 4.93
CA ASP A 56 3.88 11.69 5.18
C ASP A 56 5.34 11.88 4.74
N ILE A 57 5.52 12.35 3.51
CA ILE A 57 6.77 12.68 2.85
C ILE A 57 7.12 14.13 3.16
N GLY A 58 8.16 14.32 3.96
CA GLY A 58 8.53 15.60 4.57
C GLY A 58 8.31 15.61 6.09
N ASN A 59 7.59 14.61 6.63
CA ASN A 59 7.27 14.46 8.05
C ASN A 59 6.71 15.76 8.65
N ASP A 60 5.84 16.43 7.89
CA ASP A 60 5.26 17.72 8.25
C ASP A 60 3.84 17.60 8.84
N GLY A 61 3.32 16.37 8.88
CA GLY A 61 1.99 16.02 9.36
C GLY A 61 0.91 16.03 8.28
N THR A 62 1.25 16.38 7.04
CA THR A 62 0.41 16.22 5.86
C THR A 62 0.64 14.83 5.28
N LEU A 63 -0.41 14.20 4.77
CA LEU A 63 -0.26 12.95 4.04
C LEU A 63 -0.12 13.29 2.55
N GLU A 64 0.75 12.58 1.86
CA GLU A 64 0.92 12.67 0.41
C GLU A 64 0.21 11.53 -0.30
N PHE A 65 -0.06 10.42 0.39
CA PHE A 65 -0.88 9.36 -0.19
C PHE A 65 -1.65 8.56 0.85
N ILE A 66 -2.76 7.98 0.41
CA ILE A 66 -3.58 7.03 1.17
C ILE A 66 -3.95 5.85 0.28
N ASP A 67 -3.49 4.66 0.67
CA ASP A 67 -3.89 3.40 0.04
C ASP A 67 -4.91 2.69 0.91
N THR A 68 -5.96 2.12 0.32
CA THR A 68 -6.93 1.31 1.05
C THR A 68 -7.17 -0.04 0.40
N TYR A 69 -7.46 -1.05 1.24
CA TYR A 69 -7.63 -2.42 0.82
C TYR A 69 -8.86 -3.02 1.50
N VAL A 70 -9.65 -3.78 0.74
CA VAL A 70 -10.86 -4.43 1.21
C VAL A 70 -10.79 -5.92 0.90
N TYR A 71 -11.08 -6.77 1.88
CA TYR A 71 -11.01 -8.22 1.75
C TYR A 71 -12.36 -8.88 1.99
N ASP A 72 -12.54 -10.08 1.45
CA ASP A 72 -13.64 -10.97 1.81
C ASP A 72 -13.35 -11.77 3.10
N ALA A 73 -14.29 -12.62 3.50
CA ALA A 73 -14.16 -13.43 4.72
C ALA A 73 -13.10 -14.55 4.61
N GLU A 74 -12.66 -14.87 3.40
CA GLU A 74 -11.64 -15.85 3.08
C GLU A 74 -10.25 -15.21 2.89
N ASN A 75 -10.11 -13.91 3.18
CA ASN A 75 -8.90 -13.09 3.02
C ASN A 75 -8.46 -12.87 1.55
N ASN A 76 -9.37 -12.96 0.59
CA ASN A 76 -9.08 -12.53 -0.77
C ASN A 76 -9.30 -11.01 -0.89
N LEU A 77 -8.38 -10.31 -1.54
CA LEU A 77 -8.48 -8.87 -1.78
C LEU A 77 -9.59 -8.59 -2.79
N LEU A 78 -10.65 -7.91 -2.40
CA LEU A 78 -11.77 -7.52 -3.27
C LEU A 78 -11.52 -6.21 -4.01
N SER A 79 -10.86 -5.24 -3.35
CA SER A 79 -10.56 -3.94 -3.95
C SER A 79 -9.34 -3.31 -3.31
N TYR A 80 -8.58 -2.60 -4.13
CA TYR A 80 -7.48 -1.72 -3.77
C TYR A 80 -7.75 -0.33 -4.35
N THR A 81 -7.41 0.72 -3.60
CA THR A 81 -7.54 2.11 -4.07
C THR A 81 -6.32 2.93 -3.69
N GLU A 82 -5.91 3.85 -4.56
CA GLU A 82 -4.88 4.86 -4.30
C GLU A 82 -5.48 6.26 -4.33
N ASP A 83 -5.17 7.05 -3.31
CA ASP A 83 -5.36 8.51 -3.28
C ASP A 83 -3.95 9.13 -3.20
N ASP A 84 -3.33 9.29 -4.39
CA ASP A 84 -1.94 9.73 -4.60
C ASP A 84 -1.59 11.17 -4.17
N ASP A 85 -2.57 11.95 -3.73
CA ASP A 85 -2.36 13.29 -3.16
C ASP A 85 -3.09 13.51 -1.82
N ALA A 86 -3.64 12.44 -1.25
CA ALA A 86 -4.38 12.40 0.01
C ALA A 86 -5.48 13.48 0.12
N ASP A 87 -6.09 13.86 -1.00
CA ASP A 87 -7.11 14.92 -1.04
C ASP A 87 -8.52 14.41 -0.69
N GLY A 88 -8.65 13.09 -0.49
CA GLY A 88 -9.88 12.38 -0.19
C GLY A 88 -10.61 11.87 -1.45
N ILE A 89 -10.04 12.04 -2.63
CA ILE A 89 -10.53 11.55 -3.91
C ILE A 89 -9.61 10.41 -4.37
N VAL A 90 -10.20 9.25 -4.64
CA VAL A 90 -9.44 8.13 -5.18
C VAL A 90 -9.04 8.44 -6.62
N ASN A 91 -7.75 8.22 -6.92
CA ASN A 91 -7.13 8.44 -8.22
C ASN A 91 -6.98 7.15 -9.01
N TYR A 92 -7.01 5.98 -8.35
CA TYR A 92 -6.89 4.68 -9.00
C TYR A 92 -7.62 3.61 -8.21
N ARG A 93 -8.27 2.67 -8.90
CA ARG A 93 -8.93 1.53 -8.27
C ARG A 93 -8.65 0.23 -9.01
N GLU A 94 -8.32 -0.79 -8.24
CA GLU A 94 -8.39 -2.19 -8.67
C GLU A 94 -9.60 -2.90 -8.04
N SER A 95 -10.17 -3.84 -8.78
CA SER A 95 -11.26 -4.70 -8.29
C SER A 95 -11.10 -6.14 -8.75
N TYR A 96 -11.43 -7.06 -7.85
CA TYR A 96 -11.19 -8.49 -8.00
C TYR A 96 -12.45 -9.30 -7.67
N ILE A 97 -12.74 -10.29 -8.50
CA ILE A 97 -13.83 -11.25 -8.26
C ILE A 97 -13.25 -12.66 -8.28
N TYR A 98 -13.53 -13.44 -7.24
CA TYR A 98 -13.06 -14.82 -7.12
C TYR A 98 -14.21 -15.82 -7.24
N ASP A 99 -13.88 -17.06 -7.61
CA ASP A 99 -14.76 -18.19 -7.42
C ASP A 99 -14.79 -18.66 -5.96
N ARG A 100 -15.66 -19.63 -5.65
CA ARG A 100 -15.79 -20.20 -4.30
C ARG A 100 -14.55 -20.93 -3.76
N TYR A 101 -13.53 -21.12 -4.60
CA TYR A 101 -12.28 -21.77 -4.27
C TYR A 101 -11.11 -20.78 -4.19
N GLY A 102 -11.38 -19.48 -4.28
CA GLY A 102 -10.37 -18.42 -4.24
C GLY A 102 -9.62 -18.25 -5.55
N LYS A 103 -10.13 -18.75 -6.69
CA LYS A 103 -9.51 -18.49 -8.00
C LYS A 103 -10.07 -17.20 -8.59
N LEU A 104 -9.18 -16.31 -9.02
CA LEU A 104 -9.53 -15.03 -9.62
C LEU A 104 -10.26 -15.24 -10.95
N LEU A 105 -11.48 -14.72 -11.09
CA LEU A 105 -12.29 -14.79 -12.30
C LEU A 105 -12.27 -13.50 -13.11
N ASP A 106 -12.20 -12.35 -12.43
CA ASP A 106 -12.30 -11.03 -13.05
C ASP A 106 -11.38 -10.06 -12.30
N TYR A 107 -10.58 -9.33 -13.06
CA TYR A 107 -9.70 -8.26 -12.60
C TYR A 107 -10.01 -6.99 -13.38
N ARG A 108 -10.04 -5.84 -12.69
CA ARG A 108 -10.32 -4.53 -13.27
C ARG A 108 -9.39 -3.47 -12.71
N GLU A 109 -9.00 -2.53 -13.57
CA GLU A 109 -8.32 -1.27 -13.23
C GLU A 109 -9.21 -0.12 -13.75
N ASP A 110 -9.34 0.94 -12.94
CA ASP A 110 -10.04 2.20 -13.26
C ASP A 110 -9.07 3.33 -12.91
N ASP A 111 -8.38 3.85 -13.93
CA ASP A 111 -7.45 4.97 -13.83
C ASP A 111 -8.26 6.27 -13.73
N GLY A 112 -8.25 6.88 -12.56
CA GLY A 112 -9.02 8.09 -12.24
C GLY A 112 -10.29 7.83 -11.42
N ASP A 113 -10.59 6.57 -11.07
CA ASP A 113 -11.80 6.13 -10.34
C ASP A 113 -13.09 6.80 -10.86
N ASP A 114 -13.20 6.94 -12.18
CA ASP A 114 -14.28 7.70 -12.83
C ASP A 114 -15.53 6.84 -13.10
N GLY A 115 -15.42 5.54 -12.80
CA GLY A 115 -16.44 4.51 -13.03
C GLY A 115 -16.32 3.84 -14.39
N SER A 116 -15.36 4.24 -15.23
CA SER A 116 -15.05 3.63 -16.51
C SER A 116 -13.82 2.75 -16.36
N VAL A 117 -14.03 1.44 -16.38
CA VAL A 117 -12.93 0.47 -16.33
C VAL A 117 -12.04 0.59 -17.57
N ASP A 118 -10.76 0.91 -17.36
CA ASP A 118 -9.74 1.03 -18.41
C ASP A 118 -9.18 -0.33 -18.81
N VAL A 119 -8.89 -1.17 -17.82
CA VAL A 119 -8.37 -2.52 -18.03
C VAL A 119 -9.30 -3.53 -17.40
N ARG A 120 -9.63 -4.58 -18.15
CA ARG A 120 -10.39 -5.73 -17.63
C ARG A 120 -9.81 -7.02 -18.16
N THR A 121 -9.50 -7.94 -17.24
CA THR A 121 -9.03 -9.29 -17.57
C THR A 121 -9.96 -10.32 -16.96
N GLU A 122 -10.50 -11.21 -17.80
CA GLU A 122 -11.33 -12.34 -17.40
C GLU A 122 -10.52 -13.64 -17.46
N TYR A 123 -10.58 -14.44 -16.40
CA TYR A 123 -9.90 -15.72 -16.28
C TYR A 123 -10.91 -16.86 -16.33
N ASN A 124 -10.62 -17.86 -17.16
CA ASN A 124 -11.40 -19.08 -17.27
C ASN A 124 -10.49 -20.26 -16.95
N TYR A 125 -10.94 -21.12 -16.05
CA TYR A 125 -10.19 -22.30 -15.62
C TYR A 125 -10.87 -23.57 -16.07
N ASP A 126 -10.13 -24.41 -16.79
CA ASP A 126 -10.60 -25.73 -17.18
C ASP A 126 -10.59 -26.69 -15.98
N CYS A 127 -11.59 -27.58 -15.94
CA CYS A 127 -11.60 -28.73 -15.06
C CYS A 127 -10.86 -29.86 -15.78
N TRP A 128 -9.81 -30.43 -15.18
CA TRP A 128 -9.19 -31.68 -15.63
C TRP A 128 -9.68 -32.85 -14.78
#